data_AF-B2YJ25-F1
#
_entry.id   AF-B2YJ25-F1
#
_cell.length_a   1.000
_cell.length_b   1.000
_cell.length_c   1.000
_cell.angle_alpha   90.00
_cell.angle_beta   90.00
_cell.angle_gamma   90.00
#
_symmetry.space_group_name_H-M   'P 1'
#
loop_
_entity.id
_entity.type
_entity.pdbx_description
1 polymer ?
#
loop_
_entity_poly.entity_id
_entity_poly.type
_entity_poly.pdbx_seq_one_letter_code
_entity_poly.pdbx_strand_id
1 'polypeptide(L)'
;ATVLAQAIFREGLKNVTAGVNPMALKRGIDKAVATIVEELKSMSVVTQGKKEIAQVGSISANNDKEIGDLIAEVMEKVGKDGVITVEEAKGLETTLETVEGMQFDRGYLSPYFVTDSEKMEAVLEDAMILIHDKKISSMKDLLPILEKVAQLGKPLLIIAEDIEGEA
;
A
#
# COMPACT_ATOMS: atom_id res chain seq x y z
N ALA A 1 5.26 -0.33 -16.11
CA ALA A 1 6.28 0.74 -16.17
C ALA A 1 7.54 0.32 -16.94
N THR A 2 8.09 -0.87 -16.69
CA THR A 2 9.38 -1.34 -17.24
C THR A 2 9.45 -1.37 -18.77
N VAL A 3 8.41 -1.86 -19.45
CA VAL A 3 8.36 -1.92 -20.93
C VAL A 3 8.38 -0.52 -21.56
N LEU A 4 7.58 0.41 -21.02
CA LEU A 4 7.56 1.80 -21.49
C LEU A 4 8.89 2.51 -21.23
N ALA A 5 9.48 2.30 -20.04
CA ALA A 5 10.78 2.86 -19.70
C ALA A 5 11.88 2.37 -20.66
N GLN A 6 11.89 1.07 -20.99
CA GLN A 6 12.81 0.50 -21.95
C GLN A 6 12.62 1.11 -23.35
N ALA A 7 11.37 1.23 -23.82
CA ALA A 7 11.07 1.78 -25.14
C ALA A 7 11.50 3.25 -25.26
N ILE A 8 11.14 4.08 -24.28
CA ILE A 8 11.50 5.50 -24.22
C ILE A 8 13.02 5.66 -24.17
N PHE A 9 13.70 4.87 -23.34
CA PHE A 9 15.15 4.92 -23.22
C PHE A 9 15.86 4.51 -24.53
N ARG A 10 15.43 3.40 -25.13
CA ARG A 10 16.00 2.89 -26.40
C ARG A 10 15.88 3.90 -27.53
N GLU A 11 14.69 4.47 -27.72
CA GLU A 11 14.46 5.46 -28.79
C GLU A 11 15.12 6.80 -28.45
N GLY A 12 15.16 7.20 -27.17
CA GLY A 12 15.91 8.35 -26.71
C GLY A 12 17.41 8.24 -27.03
N LEU A 13 18.02 7.09 -26.73
CA LEU A 13 19.44 6.86 -26.96
C LEU A 13 19.80 6.93 -28.46
N LYS A 14 18.98 6.35 -29.34
CA LYS A 14 19.18 6.45 -30.80
C LYS A 14 19.22 7.90 -31.29
N ASN A 15 18.32 8.73 -30.80
CA ASN A 15 18.26 10.15 -31.19
C ASN A 15 19.46 10.93 -30.65
N VAL A 16 19.90 10.62 -29.43
CA VAL A 16 21.13 11.20 -28.86
C VAL A 16 22.36 10.79 -29.68
N THR A 17 22.47 9.52 -30.08
CA THR A 17 23.58 9.08 -30.95
C THR A 17 23.55 9.72 -32.34
N ALA A 18 22.39 10.18 -32.80
CA ALA A 18 22.23 10.95 -34.04
C ALA A 18 22.57 12.45 -33.87
N GLY A 19 23.04 12.89 -32.70
CA GLY A 19 23.48 14.26 -32.43
C GLY A 19 22.39 15.19 -31.90
N VAL A 20 21.20 14.67 -31.56
CA VAL A 20 20.13 15.47 -30.94
C VAL A 20 20.50 15.83 -29.49
N ASN A 21 20.23 17.07 -29.09
CA ASN A 21 20.48 17.53 -27.72
C ASN A 21 19.64 16.73 -26.69
N PRO A 22 20.26 16.00 -25.75
CA PRO A 22 19.55 15.17 -24.77
C PRO A 22 18.60 15.97 -23.88
N MET A 23 18.96 17.20 -23.52
CA MET A 23 18.12 18.06 -22.68
C MET A 23 16.87 18.55 -23.42
N ALA A 24 16.99 18.79 -24.73
CA ALA A 24 15.82 19.12 -25.55
C ALA A 24 14.88 17.92 -25.69
N LEU A 25 15.45 16.72 -25.87
CA LEU A 25 14.69 15.47 -25.95
C LEU A 25 13.94 15.18 -24.65
N LYS A 26 14.60 15.30 -23.50
CA LYS A 26 13.96 15.18 -22.18
C LYS A 26 12.78 16.15 -22.04
N ARG A 27 13.00 17.45 -22.32
CA ARG A 27 11.92 18.46 -22.24
C ARG A 27 10.75 18.15 -23.16
N GLY A 28 11.02 17.59 -24.35
CA GLY A 28 9.98 17.16 -25.28
C GLY A 28 9.17 16.00 -24.72
N ILE A 29 9.84 14.99 -24.17
CA ILE A 29 9.19 13.84 -23.52
C ILE A 29 8.36 14.30 -22.32
N ASP A 30 8.90 15.14 -21.44
CA ASP A 30 8.19 15.63 -20.26
C ASP A 30 6.89 16.36 -20.64
N LYS A 31 6.93 17.22 -21.68
CA LYS A 31 5.75 17.92 -22.20
C LYS A 31 4.74 16.96 -22.83
N ALA A 32 5.22 15.98 -23.61
CA ALA A 32 4.36 14.98 -24.21
C ALA A 32 3.66 14.15 -23.14
N VAL A 33 4.37 13.69 -22.12
CA VAL A 33 3.82 12.93 -20.98
C VAL A 33 2.78 13.76 -20.25
N ALA A 34 3.05 15.04 -19.96
CA ALA A 34 2.07 15.90 -19.30
C ALA A 34 0.76 16.00 -20.10
N THR A 35 0.87 16.24 -21.42
CA THR A 35 -0.30 16.33 -22.32
C THR A 35 -1.06 15.00 -22.40
N ILE A 36 -0.32 13.88 -22.51
CA ILE A 36 -0.91 12.54 -22.53
C ILE A 36 -1.64 12.25 -21.23
N VAL A 37 -1.08 12.61 -20.07
CA VAL A 37 -1.73 12.40 -18.76
C VAL A 37 -3.01 13.22 -18.65
N GLU A 38 -3.04 14.45 -19.17
CA GLU A 38 -4.26 15.26 -19.21
C GLU A 38 -5.34 14.62 -20.09
N GLU A 39 -4.97 14.15 -21.28
CA GLU A 39 -5.92 13.47 -22.18
C GLU A 39 -6.38 12.12 -21.61
N LEU A 40 -5.50 11.39 -20.93
CA LEU A 40 -5.86 10.12 -20.30
C LEU A 40 -6.86 10.33 -19.16
N LYS A 41 -6.76 11.47 -18.45
CA LYS A 41 -7.78 11.89 -17.49
C LYS A 41 -9.10 12.27 -18.15
N SER A 42 -9.09 12.92 -19.32
CA SER A 42 -10.32 13.28 -20.05
C SER A 42 -11.03 12.05 -20.63
N MET A 43 -10.27 11.03 -21.03
CA MET A 43 -10.79 9.75 -21.50
C MET A 43 -11.24 8.82 -20.36
N SER A 44 -10.83 9.08 -19.12
CA SER A 44 -11.13 8.24 -17.97
C SER A 44 -12.62 8.29 -17.65
N VAL A 45 -13.23 7.11 -17.49
CA VAL A 45 -14.62 6.98 -17.04
C VAL A 45 -14.60 6.59 -15.57
N VAL A 46 -15.17 7.45 -14.72
CA VAL A 46 -15.30 7.19 -13.30
C VAL A 46 -16.31 6.07 -13.09
N THR A 47 -15.91 5.02 -12.38
CA THR A 47 -16.82 3.94 -12.02
C THR A 47 -17.87 4.43 -11.02
N GLN A 48 -19.14 4.26 -11.36
CA GLN A 48 -20.29 4.63 -10.54
C GLN A 48 -21.17 3.42 -10.27
N GLY A 49 -21.41 3.18 -8.98
CA GLY A 49 -22.34 2.16 -8.51
C GLY A 49 -21.77 0.74 -8.47
N LYS A 50 -22.53 -0.12 -7.80
CA LYS A 50 -22.15 -1.51 -7.49
C LYS A 50 -21.81 -2.35 -8.72
N LYS A 51 -22.58 -2.19 -9.81
CA LYS A 51 -22.45 -3.00 -11.03
C LYS A 51 -21.11 -2.79 -11.75
N GLU A 52 -20.66 -1.54 -11.86
CA GLU A 52 -19.39 -1.22 -12.52
C GLU A 52 -18.20 -1.64 -11.65
N ILE A 53 -18.32 -1.47 -10.33
CA ILE A 53 -17.32 -1.95 -9.36
C ILE A 53 -17.19 -3.47 -9.44
N ALA A 54 -18.31 -4.20 -9.45
CA ALA A 54 -18.30 -5.65 -9.58
C ALA A 54 -17.66 -6.10 -10.89
N GLN A 55 -17.99 -5.45 -12.00
CA GLN A 55 -17.40 -5.76 -13.31
C GLN A 55 -15.88 -5.56 -13.31
N VAL A 56 -15.38 -4.45 -12.76
CA VAL A 56 -13.93 -4.19 -12.67
C VAL A 56 -13.26 -5.20 -11.73
N GLY A 57 -13.89 -5.51 -10.59
CA GLY A 57 -13.43 -6.52 -9.65
C GLY A 57 -13.31 -7.88 -10.30
N SER A 58 -14.33 -8.32 -11.05
CA SER A 58 -14.33 -9.61 -11.74
C SER A 58 -13.25 -9.72 -12.80
N ILE A 59 -13.09 -8.69 -13.64
CA ILE A 59 -12.05 -8.71 -14.69
C ILE A 59 -10.67 -8.77 -14.03
N SER A 60 -10.46 -8.04 -12.94
CA SER A 60 -9.19 -8.06 -12.18
C SER A 60 -8.94 -9.40 -11.49
N ALA A 61 -10.01 -10.10 -11.10
CA ALA A 61 -9.97 -11.44 -10.51
C ALA A 61 -10.03 -12.57 -11.58
N ASN A 62 -9.44 -12.35 -12.77
CA ASN A 62 -9.42 -13.35 -13.86
C ASN A 62 -10.81 -13.83 -14.34
N ASN A 63 -11.78 -12.93 -14.42
CA ASN A 63 -13.19 -13.17 -14.77
C ASN A 63 -14.00 -13.94 -13.72
N ASP A 64 -13.58 -13.89 -12.45
CA ASP A 64 -14.36 -14.42 -11.34
C ASP A 64 -15.49 -13.46 -10.93
N LYS A 65 -16.73 -13.88 -11.13
CA LYS A 65 -17.90 -13.07 -10.78
C LYS A 65 -18.15 -13.00 -9.28
N GLU A 66 -17.90 -14.10 -8.57
CA GLU A 66 -18.18 -14.20 -7.13
C GLU A 66 -17.29 -13.24 -6.34
N ILE A 67 -16.00 -13.19 -6.68
CA ILE A 67 -15.05 -12.24 -6.09
C ILE A 67 -15.39 -10.79 -6.44
N GLY A 68 -15.80 -10.52 -7.67
CA GLY A 68 -16.19 -9.17 -8.09
C GLY A 68 -17.43 -8.66 -7.35
N ASP A 69 -18.46 -9.51 -7.21
CA ASP A 69 -19.68 -9.17 -6.48
C ASP A 69 -19.40 -8.94 -4.99
N LEU A 70 -18.53 -9.77 -4.39
CA LEU A 70 -18.08 -9.61 -3.00
C LEU A 70 -17.36 -8.25 -2.79
N ILE A 71 -16.40 -7.90 -3.65
CA ILE A 71 -15.68 -6.62 -3.58
C ILE A 71 -16.67 -5.45 -3.67
N ALA A 72 -17.65 -5.53 -4.57
CA ALA A 72 -18.65 -4.48 -4.72
C ALA A 72 -19.55 -4.33 -3.50
N GLU A 73 -19.88 -5.44 -2.82
CA GLU A 73 -20.63 -5.42 -1.55
C GLU A 73 -19.80 -4.82 -0.40
N VAL A 74 -18.51 -5.17 -0.29
CA VAL A 74 -17.61 -4.57 0.71
C VAL A 74 -17.52 -3.05 0.50
N MET A 75 -17.27 -2.61 -0.74
CA MET A 75 -17.14 -1.18 -1.05
C MET A 75 -18.42 -0.39 -0.81
N GLU A 76 -19.59 -1.00 -0.96
CA GLU A 76 -20.88 -0.38 -0.66
C GLU A 76 -21.07 -0.19 0.85
N LYS A 77 -20.62 -1.15 1.67
CA LYS A 77 -20.75 -1.12 3.13
C LYS A 77 -19.72 -0.20 3.80
N VAL A 78 -18.49 -0.19 3.31
CA VAL A 78 -17.34 0.54 3.87
C VAL A 78 -17.22 1.96 3.28
N GLY A 79 -17.78 2.19 2.09
CA GLY A 79 -17.62 3.43 1.35
C GLY A 79 -16.34 3.46 0.51
N LYS A 80 -16.19 4.50 -0.33
CA LYS A 80 -15.07 4.59 -1.30
C LYS A 80 -13.69 4.77 -0.65
N ASP A 81 -13.64 5.35 0.54
CA ASP A 81 -12.40 5.73 1.21
C ASP A 81 -12.02 4.81 2.37
N GLY A 82 -12.78 3.73 2.60
CA GLY A 82 -12.48 2.82 3.69
C GLY A 82 -11.50 1.71 3.29
N VAL A 83 -10.89 1.13 4.32
CA VAL A 83 -9.80 0.17 4.18
C VAL A 83 -10.37 -1.24 4.08
N ILE A 84 -9.87 -2.01 3.11
CA ILE A 84 -10.23 -3.41 2.93
C ILE A 84 -8.98 -4.23 3.18
N THR A 85 -9.04 -5.16 4.13
CA THR A 85 -8.01 -6.16 4.38
C THR A 85 -8.51 -7.54 3.97
N VAL A 86 -7.59 -8.41 3.55
CA VAL A 86 -7.90 -9.79 3.16
C VAL A 86 -7.09 -10.72 4.06
N GLU A 87 -7.80 -11.62 4.75
CA GLU A 87 -7.19 -12.62 5.62
C GLU A 87 -7.53 -14.03 5.12
N GLU A 88 -6.60 -14.97 5.33
CA GLU A 88 -6.83 -16.37 4.98
C GLU A 88 -7.71 -17.04 6.05
N ALA A 89 -8.91 -17.46 5.65
CA ALA A 89 -9.78 -18.26 6.50
C ALA A 89 -9.44 -19.76 6.40
N LYS A 90 -9.59 -20.49 7.51
CA LYS A 90 -9.40 -21.96 7.53
C LYS A 90 -10.59 -22.74 6.91
N GLY A 91 -11.69 -22.06 6.60
CA GLY A 91 -12.90 -22.63 6.02
C GLY A 91 -12.89 -22.59 4.49
N LEU A 92 -13.88 -23.25 3.86
CA LEU A 92 -14.10 -23.17 2.41
C LEU A 92 -14.91 -21.93 1.99
N GLU A 93 -15.63 -21.32 2.94
CA GLU A 93 -16.50 -20.18 2.68
C GLU A 93 -15.74 -18.87 2.82
N THR A 94 -15.92 -17.98 1.85
CA THR A 94 -15.45 -16.59 1.95
C THR A 94 -16.47 -15.79 2.75
N THR A 95 -16.03 -15.21 3.86
CA THR A 95 -16.89 -14.43 4.75
C THR A 95 -16.51 -12.96 4.70
N LEU A 96 -17.50 -12.09 4.94
CA LEU A 96 -17.33 -10.65 5.00
C LEU A 96 -17.62 -10.19 6.42
N GLU A 97 -16.59 -9.73 7.11
CA GLU A 97 -16.71 -9.17 8.45
C GLU A 97 -16.28 -7.70 8.43
N THR A 98 -17.09 -6.85 9.09
CA THR A 98 -16.75 -5.45 9.30
C THR A 98 -16.32 -5.27 10.74
N VAL A 99 -15.06 -4.93 10.93
CA VAL A 99 -14.45 -4.66 12.24
C VAL A 99 -14.15 -3.16 12.37
N GLU A 100 -14.21 -2.65 13.60
CA GLU A 100 -13.75 -1.29 13.88
C GLU A 100 -12.21 -1.27 13.86
N GLY A 101 -11.63 -0.43 13.02
CA GLY A 101 -10.19 -0.31 12.85
C GLY A 101 -9.79 1.05 12.27
N MET A 102 -8.49 1.30 12.20
CA MET A 102 -7.95 2.51 11.60
C MET A 102 -6.63 2.24 10.87
N GLN A 103 -6.36 3.04 9.84
CA GLN A 103 -5.09 3.06 9.13
C GLN A 103 -4.52 4.48 9.15
N PHE A 104 -3.20 4.59 9.21
CA PHE A 104 -2.47 5.85 9.14
C PHE A 104 -1.30 5.75 8.16
N ASP A 105 -0.92 6.87 7.56
CA ASP A 105 0.18 6.95 6.58
C ASP A 105 1.56 7.03 7.27
N ARG A 106 1.85 6.07 8.16
CA ARG A 106 3.16 5.90 8.81
C ARG A 106 3.56 4.42 8.75
N GLY A 107 4.77 4.16 8.28
CA GLY A 107 5.34 2.82 8.20
C GLY A 107 6.22 2.48 9.41
N TYR A 108 6.82 1.30 9.37
CA TYR A 108 7.84 0.86 10.32
C TYR A 108 9.15 1.65 10.14
N LEU A 109 9.88 1.88 11.23
CA LEU A 109 11.15 2.62 11.20
C LEU A 109 12.27 1.83 10.49
N SER A 110 12.25 0.51 10.61
CA SER A 110 13.31 -0.38 10.15
C SER A 110 12.74 -1.57 9.38
N PRO A 111 13.29 -1.93 8.20
CA PRO A 111 12.88 -3.12 7.45
C PRO A 111 13.08 -4.43 8.21
N TYR A 112 13.86 -4.43 9.29
CA TYR A 112 14.04 -5.62 10.14
C TYR A 112 12.80 -6.03 10.92
N PHE A 113 11.75 -5.21 10.95
CA PHE A 113 10.47 -5.54 11.57
C PHE A 113 9.55 -6.39 10.67
N VAL A 114 9.96 -6.66 9.43
CA VAL A 114 9.19 -7.47 8.48
C VAL A 114 9.09 -8.92 8.99
N THR A 115 7.87 -9.42 9.11
CA THR A 115 7.58 -10.81 9.50
C THR A 115 7.24 -11.67 8.29
N ASP A 116 6.55 -11.07 7.29
CA ASP A 116 6.28 -11.69 5.99
C ASP A 116 7.23 -11.10 4.95
N SER A 117 8.27 -11.87 4.60
CA SER A 117 9.30 -11.45 3.66
C SER A 117 8.85 -11.47 2.19
N GLU A 118 7.74 -12.15 1.86
CA GLU A 118 7.20 -12.14 0.49
C GLU A 118 6.40 -10.87 0.24
N LYS A 119 5.54 -10.49 1.19
CA LYS A 119 4.73 -9.27 1.11
C LYS A 119 5.47 -8.02 1.60
N MET A 120 6.60 -8.19 2.28
CA MET A 120 7.33 -7.12 2.99
C MET A 120 6.43 -6.42 4.03
N GLU A 121 5.70 -7.21 4.81
CA GLU A 121 4.73 -6.74 5.81
C GLU A 121 5.14 -7.16 7.23
N ALA A 122 4.76 -6.35 8.22
CA ALA A 122 4.90 -6.65 9.64
C ALA A 122 3.51 -6.99 10.20
N VAL A 123 3.25 -8.27 10.39
CA VAL A 123 1.96 -8.81 10.85
C VAL A 123 2.11 -9.23 12.30
N LEU A 124 1.32 -8.62 13.19
CA LEU A 124 1.32 -8.91 14.62
C LEU A 124 -0.09 -9.35 15.05
N GLU A 125 -0.20 -10.58 15.55
CA GLU A 125 -1.45 -11.13 16.08
C GLU A 125 -1.56 -10.88 17.59
N ASP A 126 -2.75 -10.48 18.06
CA ASP A 126 -3.06 -10.25 19.50
C ASP A 126 -1.99 -9.41 20.22
N ALA A 127 -1.53 -8.35 19.55
CA ALA A 127 -0.45 -7.49 20.03
C ALA A 127 -0.94 -6.42 21.01
N MET A 128 -0.10 -6.10 21.99
CA MET A 128 -0.30 -4.93 22.84
C MET A 128 0.16 -3.67 22.10
N ILE A 129 -0.57 -2.56 22.24
CA ILE A 129 -0.24 -1.29 21.60
C ILE A 129 0.20 -0.29 22.67
N LEU A 130 1.43 0.19 22.56
CA LEU A 130 1.98 1.29 23.36
C LEU A 130 1.93 2.57 22.53
N ILE A 131 1.21 3.59 23.03
CA ILE A 131 1.13 4.90 22.41
C ILE A 131 1.89 5.89 23.29
N HIS A 132 2.86 6.58 22.69
CA HIS A 132 3.65 7.62 23.33
C HIS A 132 3.67 8.88 22.46
N ASP A 133 3.54 10.06 23.07
CA ASP A 133 3.40 11.33 22.37
C ASP A 133 4.73 12.05 22.11
N LYS A 134 5.83 11.53 22.67
CA LYS A 134 7.17 12.12 22.56
C LYS A 134 8.16 11.17 21.90
N LYS A 135 9.33 11.71 21.56
CA LYS A 135 10.48 10.95 21.11
C LYS A 135 11.01 10.03 22.21
N ILE A 136 11.32 8.79 21.84
CA ILE A 136 11.98 7.82 22.70
C ILE A 136 13.44 7.71 22.28
N SER A 137 14.34 8.13 23.15
CA SER A 137 15.79 8.12 22.90
C SER A 137 16.56 7.12 23.78
N SER A 138 15.93 6.61 24.85
CA SER A 138 16.56 5.69 25.78
C SER A 138 15.73 4.42 25.95
N MET A 139 16.38 3.27 25.72
CA MET A 139 15.78 1.95 25.94
C MET A 139 15.42 1.71 27.42
N LYS A 140 16.07 2.43 28.36
CA LYS A 140 15.84 2.26 29.81
C LYS A 140 14.40 2.56 30.22
N ASP A 141 13.77 3.53 29.57
CA ASP A 141 12.40 3.93 29.87
C ASP A 141 11.38 2.88 29.37
N LEU A 142 11.76 2.07 28.39
CA LEU A 142 10.93 0.99 27.84
C LEU A 142 11.08 -0.34 28.60
N LEU A 143 12.20 -0.59 29.27
CA LEU A 143 12.47 -1.86 29.96
C LEU A 143 11.32 -2.34 30.87
N PRO A 144 10.75 -1.51 31.76
CA PRO A 144 9.69 -1.97 32.66
C PRO A 144 8.41 -2.42 31.93
N ILE A 145 8.16 -1.85 30.75
CA ILE A 145 7.01 -2.20 29.90
C ILE A 145 7.32 -3.47 29.13
N LEU A 146 8.51 -3.57 28.53
CA LEU A 146 8.96 -4.75 27.80
C LEU A 146 8.96 -6.00 28.69
N GLU A 147 9.41 -5.90 29.94
CA GLU A 147 9.37 -7.02 30.89
C GLU A 147 7.94 -7.52 31.15
N LYS A 148 6.98 -6.60 31.33
CA LYS A 148 5.58 -6.96 31.53
C LYS A 148 4.96 -7.60 30.30
N VAL A 149 5.25 -7.08 29.11
CA VAL A 149 4.71 -7.63 27.86
C VAL A 149 5.34 -8.99 27.54
N ALA A 150 6.64 -9.16 27.81
CA ALA A 150 7.32 -10.44 27.69
C ALA A 150 6.75 -11.50 28.63
N GLN A 151 6.36 -11.15 29.85
CA GLN A 151 5.66 -12.06 30.78
C GLN A 151 4.31 -12.54 30.26
N LEU A 152 3.62 -11.71 29.46
CA LEU A 152 2.35 -12.07 28.83
C LEU A 152 2.53 -12.92 27.57
N GLY A 153 3.75 -13.02 27.04
CA GLY A 153 4.05 -13.76 25.80
C GLY A 153 3.39 -13.18 24.56
N LYS A 154 2.99 -11.90 24.59
CA LYS A 154 2.33 -11.22 23.48
C LYS A 154 3.29 -10.28 22.74
N PRO A 155 3.10 -10.02 21.44
CA PRO A 155 3.84 -8.98 20.72
C PRO A 155 3.53 -7.57 21.23
N LEU A 156 4.43 -6.61 20.98
CA LEU A 156 4.26 -5.19 21.32
C LEU A 156 4.43 -4.31 20.07
N LEU A 157 3.42 -3.52 19.75
CA LEU A 157 3.49 -2.43 18.78
C LEU A 157 3.74 -1.11 19.51
N ILE A 158 4.80 -0.40 19.15
CA ILE A 158 5.13 0.91 19.73
C ILE A 158 4.84 2.00 18.70
N ILE A 159 4.00 2.96 19.08
CA ILE A 159 3.68 4.15 18.30
C ILE A 159 4.18 5.36 19.10
N ALA A 160 5.24 6.01 18.60
CA ALA A 160 5.83 7.20 19.19
C ALA A 160 6.02 8.30 18.14
N GLU A 161 6.34 9.53 18.56
CA GLU A 161 6.70 10.61 17.63
C GLU A 161 7.94 10.23 16.79
N ASP A 162 8.95 9.69 17.47
CA ASP A 162 10.21 9.23 16.89
C ASP A 162 10.89 8.22 17.82
N ILE A 163 11.69 7.33 17.25
CA ILE A 163 12.56 6.39 18.00
C ILE A 163 13.98 6.63 17.51
N GLU A 164 14.83 7.14 18.40
CA GLU A 164 16.20 7.56 18.07
C GLU A 164 17.22 6.87 18.98
N GLY A 165 18.46 6.74 18.51
CA GLY A 165 19.60 6.33 19.34
C GLY A 165 19.73 4.82 19.54
N GLU A 166 19.92 4.38 20.79
CA GLU A 166 20.01 2.96 21.19
C GLU A 166 18.63 2.31 21.40
N ALA A 167 17.54 3.05 21.13
CA ALA A 167 16.16 2.60 21.26
C ALA A 167 15.63 1.96 19.96
#